data_AF-A0A183LBK0-F1
#
_entry.id   AF-A0A183LBK0-F1
#
_cell.length_a   1.000
_cell.length_b   1.000
_cell.length_c   1.000
_cell.angle_alpha   90.00
_cell.angle_beta   90.00
_cell.angle_gamma   90.00
#
_symmetry.space_group_name_H-M   'P 1'
#
loop_
_entity.id
_entity.type
_entity.pdbx_description
1 polymer ?
#
loop_
_entity_poly.entity_id
_entity_poly.type
_entity_poly.pdbx_seq_one_letter_code
_entity_poly.pdbx_strand_id
1 'polypeptide(L)'
;MRIYSHMSVFEDNCTLLNGYHIKRLSHHQYLNCYTFEPININAANETTFLSLIVGMGPRDKDINIQQAFLPDVFEQARGLRVVIHETGTMPDLEKNGIHVEPVHQQIEIMNHCHCIYVMHPRLILPSKTLPYCGQLWPYLNQTEFIKKILCLNKYLNNSIKQKYDGHMCFPRCEFYDYESTTSVTKWRAYPWQLYWLRVQNYATQSLIHYHNQYPLNNITYTNSFKLWEFYLNYNNLTNLPRKSELLKYNNNNNNNNNNHTYSDIFTLLPNWPPEYLDLDSEDFAYVILKRKSHSTIEKTEKLILNLYVLISRIGGLCSLTIGLTAAFFVELFEFCYLLYNNNNNNIQLKITSKTTKNLIKTKKKSISLNELKQIDEKYSCLQHHLNTPMEH
;
A
#
# COMPACT_ATOMS: atom_id res chain seq x y z
N MET A 1 11.72 -20.29 6.97
CA MET A 1 11.12 -21.33 6.12
C MET A 1 10.36 -20.68 4.96
N ARG A 2 10.48 -21.21 3.75
CA ARG A 2 9.68 -20.83 2.55
C ARG A 2 9.06 -22.09 1.95
N ILE A 3 7.88 -22.01 1.34
CA ILE A 3 7.35 -23.08 0.50
C ILE A 3 7.11 -22.59 -0.93
N TYR A 4 7.77 -23.28 -1.87
CA TYR A 4 7.52 -23.27 -3.30
C TYR A 4 6.91 -24.63 -3.66
N SER A 5 5.88 -24.71 -4.50
CA SER A 5 5.45 -25.97 -5.17
C SER A 5 5.53 -27.26 -4.32
N HIS A 6 5.00 -27.21 -3.09
CA HIS A 6 5.00 -28.27 -2.06
C HIS A 6 6.33 -28.60 -1.35
N MET A 7 7.44 -27.97 -1.72
CA MET A 7 8.76 -28.18 -1.10
C MET A 7 9.10 -27.08 -0.09
N SER A 8 9.53 -27.48 1.11
CA SER A 8 10.00 -26.54 2.13
C SER A 8 11.47 -26.19 1.99
N VAL A 9 11.80 -24.95 2.35
CA VAL A 9 13.17 -24.46 2.50
C VAL A 9 13.36 -23.92 3.91
N PHE A 10 14.02 -24.68 4.78
CA PHE A 10 14.41 -24.29 6.13
C PHE A 10 15.90 -23.92 6.15
N GLU A 11 16.24 -22.76 6.72
CA GLU A 11 17.60 -22.22 6.77
C GLU A 11 17.91 -21.74 8.19
N ASP A 12 19.13 -22.00 8.64
CA ASP A 12 19.59 -21.65 10.00
C ASP A 12 19.98 -20.19 10.12
N ASN A 13 20.73 -19.70 9.12
CA ASN A 13 21.08 -18.31 9.01
C ASN A 13 20.13 -17.64 8.01
N CYS A 14 19.25 -16.78 8.51
CA CYS A 14 18.33 -16.04 7.66
C CYS A 14 19.06 -15.24 6.56
N THR A 15 20.31 -14.79 6.76
CA THR A 15 21.07 -14.06 5.72
C THR A 15 21.45 -14.90 4.50
N LEU A 16 21.26 -16.22 4.54
CA LEU A 16 21.55 -17.16 3.45
C LEU A 16 20.27 -17.69 2.78
N LEU A 17 19.09 -17.12 3.08
CA LEU A 17 17.81 -17.62 2.61
C LEU A 17 17.66 -17.51 1.08
N ASN A 18 17.89 -18.63 0.40
CA ASN A 18 17.84 -18.73 -1.06
C ASN A 18 16.55 -18.15 -1.67
N GLY A 19 16.71 -17.29 -2.67
CA GLY A 19 15.63 -16.60 -3.36
C GLY A 19 15.17 -15.29 -2.70
N TYR A 20 15.86 -14.81 -1.66
CA TYR A 20 15.71 -13.43 -1.14
C TYR A 20 17.05 -12.70 -1.05
N HIS A 21 16.98 -11.38 -1.20
CA HIS A 21 18.01 -10.45 -0.79
C HIS A 21 17.59 -9.80 0.54
N ILE A 22 18.54 -9.63 1.47
CA ILE A 22 18.27 -9.03 2.78
C ILE A 22 18.98 -7.70 2.90
N LYS A 23 18.20 -6.64 3.12
CA LYS A 23 18.71 -5.29 3.41
C LYS A 23 18.65 -5.04 4.91
N ARG A 24 19.75 -4.55 5.49
CA ARG A 24 19.76 -4.03 6.85
C ARG A 24 19.59 -2.51 6.83
N LEU A 25 18.57 -2.03 7.54
CA LEU A 25 18.30 -0.62 7.79
C LEU A 25 18.56 -0.32 9.27
N SER A 26 19.02 0.89 9.59
CA SER A 26 19.07 1.38 10.97
C SER A 26 18.00 2.46 11.15
N HIS A 27 16.92 2.13 11.86
CA HIS A 27 15.88 3.08 12.26
C HIS A 27 16.30 3.82 13.54
N HIS A 28 15.86 5.07 13.72
CA HIS A 28 16.19 5.85 14.91
C HIS A 28 15.49 5.34 16.18
N GLN A 29 14.24 4.86 16.04
CA GLN A 29 13.45 4.31 17.16
C GLN A 29 13.62 2.79 17.33
N TYR A 30 13.59 2.02 16.23
CA TYR A 30 13.59 0.54 16.27
C TYR A 30 14.95 -0.10 15.97
N LEU A 31 16.03 0.70 15.93
CA LEU A 31 17.41 0.26 15.72
C LEU A 31 17.58 -0.64 14.47
N ASN A 32 18.06 -1.87 14.61
CA ASN A 32 18.37 -2.73 13.47
C ASN A 32 17.11 -3.38 12.87
N CYS A 33 16.72 -2.94 11.68
CA CYS A 33 15.63 -3.53 10.90
C CYS A 33 16.19 -4.36 9.73
N TYR A 34 15.47 -5.43 9.35
CA TYR A 34 15.84 -6.33 8.26
C TYR A 34 14.67 -6.48 7.28
N THR A 35 14.89 -6.10 6.02
CA THR A 35 13.90 -6.24 4.93
C THR A 35 14.26 -7.45 4.07
N PHE A 36 13.30 -8.35 3.86
CA PHE A 36 13.43 -9.54 3.01
C PHE A 36 12.77 -9.27 1.65
N GLU A 37 13.57 -9.10 0.60
CA GLU A 37 13.08 -8.79 -0.76
C GLU A 37 13.27 -10.00 -1.69
N PRO A 38 12.26 -10.45 -2.45
CA PRO A 38 12.44 -11.56 -3.40
C PRO A 38 13.38 -11.14 -4.54
N ILE A 39 14.33 -12.01 -4.91
CA ILE A 39 15.34 -11.68 -5.93
C ILE A 39 14.72 -11.49 -7.32
N ASN A 40 13.76 -12.35 -7.68
CA ASN A 40 13.11 -12.40 -8.99
C ASN A 40 11.59 -12.47 -8.86
N ILE A 41 10.87 -11.96 -9.85
CA ILE A 41 9.40 -11.95 -9.86
C ILE A 41 8.79 -13.35 -9.89
N ASN A 42 9.45 -14.32 -10.57
CA ASN A 42 9.06 -15.73 -10.56
C ASN A 42 9.10 -16.29 -9.14
N ALA A 43 10.20 -16.01 -8.42
CA ALA A 43 10.38 -16.44 -7.04
C ALA A 43 9.29 -15.81 -6.14
N ALA A 44 8.93 -14.54 -6.35
CA ALA A 44 7.82 -13.90 -5.64
C ALA A 44 6.48 -14.61 -5.92
N ASN A 45 6.16 -14.90 -7.19
CA ASN A 45 4.92 -15.56 -7.60
C ASN A 45 4.79 -17.01 -7.08
N GLU A 46 5.88 -17.75 -7.01
CA GLU A 46 5.92 -19.13 -6.48
C GLU A 46 5.81 -19.18 -4.94
N THR A 47 5.98 -18.05 -4.24
CA THR A 47 5.98 -18.00 -2.78
C THR A 47 4.56 -17.98 -2.23
N THR A 48 4.14 -19.12 -1.67
CA THR A 48 2.81 -19.24 -1.04
C THR A 48 2.78 -18.69 0.39
N PHE A 49 3.87 -18.89 1.14
CA PHE A 49 4.09 -18.28 2.45
C PHE A 49 5.59 -18.19 2.78
N LEU A 50 5.90 -17.24 3.67
CA LEU A 50 7.19 -17.06 4.33
C LEU A 50 6.94 -17.25 5.84
N SER A 51 7.74 -18.05 6.53
CA SER A 51 7.74 -18.07 7.99
C SER A 51 9.13 -17.91 8.58
N LEU A 52 9.21 -17.24 9.73
CA LEU A 52 10.45 -16.87 10.41
C LEU A 52 10.35 -17.26 11.88
N ILE A 53 11.40 -17.86 12.41
CA ILE A 53 11.58 -18.10 13.85
C ILE A 53 12.64 -17.11 14.29
N VAL A 54 12.27 -16.15 15.13
CA VAL A 54 13.12 -15.02 15.52
C VAL A 54 13.37 -15.09 17.02
N GLY A 55 14.63 -15.16 17.44
CA GLY A 55 15.01 -14.99 18.84
C GLY A 55 14.96 -13.51 19.21
N MET A 56 14.25 -13.17 20.28
CA MET A 56 14.02 -11.79 20.75
C MET A 56 15.10 -11.29 21.72
N GLY A 57 16.23 -12.01 21.82
CA GLY A 57 17.33 -11.70 22.74
C GLY A 57 17.07 -12.11 24.19
N PRO A 58 18.10 -11.99 25.07
CA PRO A 58 17.95 -12.21 26.52
C PRO A 58 16.94 -11.23 27.13
N ARG A 59 16.41 -11.54 28.32
CA ARG A 59 15.47 -10.66 29.03
C ARG A 59 16.25 -9.58 29.76
N ASP A 60 15.71 -8.36 29.85
CA ASP A 60 16.42 -7.23 30.49
C ASP A 60 16.71 -7.46 31.97
N LYS A 61 15.90 -8.31 32.63
CA LYS A 61 16.11 -8.73 34.03
C LYS A 61 17.34 -9.64 34.22
N ASP A 62 17.85 -10.26 33.15
CA ASP A 62 18.96 -11.20 33.20
C ASP A 62 20.31 -10.50 32.94
N ILE A 63 20.30 -9.18 32.68
CA ILE A 63 21.48 -8.36 32.37
C ILE A 63 21.71 -7.35 33.50
N ASN A 64 22.81 -7.52 34.24
CA ASN A 64 23.08 -6.74 35.46
C ASN A 64 23.29 -5.22 35.23
N ILE A 65 23.67 -4.79 34.02
CA ILE A 65 23.88 -3.38 33.67
C ILE A 65 23.51 -3.18 32.18
N GLN A 66 22.54 -2.32 31.90
CA GLN A 66 22.29 -1.76 30.57
C GLN A 66 22.45 -0.24 30.59
N GLN A 67 22.91 0.34 29.48
CA GLN A 67 22.91 1.79 29.29
C GLN A 67 21.50 2.22 28.89
N ALA A 68 20.78 2.92 29.77
CA ALA A 68 19.45 3.41 29.47
C ALA A 68 19.50 4.53 28.41
N PHE A 69 18.89 4.30 27.24
CA PHE A 69 18.59 5.36 26.29
C PHE A 69 17.19 5.91 26.54
N LEU A 70 16.98 7.21 26.33
CA LEU A 70 15.70 7.87 26.61
C LEU A 70 14.51 7.29 25.82
N PRO A 71 14.65 6.88 24.53
CA PRO A 71 13.58 6.20 23.80
C PRO A 71 13.21 4.84 24.41
N ASP A 72 14.20 4.06 24.84
CA ASP A 72 14.01 2.68 25.32
C ASP A 72 13.06 2.61 26.52
N VAL A 73 13.07 3.62 27.40
CA VAL A 73 12.21 3.66 28.61
C VAL A 73 10.71 3.68 28.26
N PHE A 74 10.34 4.30 27.14
CA PHE A 74 8.94 4.38 26.69
C PHE A 74 8.57 3.29 25.68
N GLU A 75 9.57 2.56 25.15
CA GLU A 75 9.43 1.48 24.17
C GLU A 75 9.84 0.11 24.74
N GLN A 76 9.73 -0.11 26.06
CA GLN A 76 10.03 -1.39 26.74
C GLN A 76 9.10 -2.57 26.36
N ALA A 77 8.38 -2.46 25.25
CA ALA A 77 7.54 -3.51 24.71
C ALA A 77 8.40 -4.59 24.04
N ARG A 78 8.60 -5.71 24.73
CA ARG A 78 9.25 -6.88 24.14
C ARG A 78 8.38 -7.49 23.04
N GLY A 79 8.90 -7.57 21.82
CA GLY A 79 8.20 -8.16 20.69
C GLY A 79 8.91 -7.93 19.36
N LEU A 80 8.20 -8.19 18.27
CA LEU A 80 8.68 -7.95 16.90
C LEU A 80 7.69 -7.05 16.15
N ARG A 81 8.20 -5.96 15.56
CA ARG A 81 7.44 -5.12 14.63
C ARG A 81 7.65 -5.65 13.20
N VAL A 82 6.57 -6.02 12.53
CA VAL A 82 6.58 -6.53 11.14
C VAL A 82 5.72 -5.64 10.28
N VAL A 83 6.28 -5.17 9.16
CA VAL A 83 5.59 -4.34 8.16
C VAL A 83 5.77 -4.95 6.78
N ILE A 84 4.70 -4.92 5.98
CA ILE A 84 4.69 -5.32 4.58
C ILE A 84 4.68 -4.04 3.76
N HIS A 85 5.59 -3.90 2.80
CA HIS A 85 5.67 -2.74 1.93
C HIS A 85 6.13 -3.14 0.52
N GLU A 86 5.98 -2.21 -0.42
CA GLU A 86 6.36 -2.38 -1.82
C GLU A 86 7.89 -2.48 -1.97
N THR A 87 8.38 -3.37 -2.83
CA THR A 87 9.81 -3.55 -3.09
C THR A 87 10.47 -2.25 -3.56
N GLY A 88 11.61 -1.89 -2.96
CA GLY A 88 12.33 -0.66 -3.29
C GLY A 88 11.81 0.61 -2.59
N THR A 89 10.68 0.55 -1.87
CA THR A 89 10.22 1.65 -1.00
C THR A 89 10.81 1.52 0.41
N MET A 90 10.80 2.61 1.19
CA MET A 90 11.16 2.57 2.62
C MET A 90 10.01 1.94 3.42
N PRO A 91 10.24 1.00 4.35
CA PRO A 91 9.21 0.53 5.27
C PRO A 91 8.71 1.67 6.17
N ASP A 92 7.42 2.00 6.09
CA ASP A 92 6.77 2.85 7.10
C ASP A 92 6.55 2.05 8.39
N LEU A 93 7.45 2.21 9.35
CA LEU A 93 7.32 1.56 10.65
C LEU A 93 6.34 2.30 11.57
N GLU A 94 6.11 3.60 11.38
CA GLU A 94 5.31 4.43 12.29
C GLU A 94 3.83 4.54 11.87
N LYS A 95 3.51 4.10 10.65
CA LYS A 95 2.16 3.99 10.04
C LYS A 95 1.41 5.33 9.91
N ASN A 96 2.12 6.44 10.07
CA ASN A 96 1.61 7.81 10.08
C ASN A 96 2.43 8.74 9.15
N GLY A 97 3.23 8.19 8.21
CA GLY A 97 4.21 8.96 7.46
C GLY A 97 3.94 9.13 5.96
N ILE A 98 3.62 10.35 5.53
CA ILE A 98 3.81 10.79 4.13
C ILE A 98 5.26 11.28 4.00
N HIS A 99 6.13 10.41 3.49
CA HIS A 99 7.57 10.44 3.76
C HIS A 99 8.43 11.46 2.97
N VAL A 100 7.89 12.60 2.53
CA VAL A 100 8.70 13.65 1.85
C VAL A 100 8.92 14.90 2.71
N GLU A 101 8.11 15.13 3.74
CA GLU A 101 8.31 16.18 4.76
C GLU A 101 9.71 16.14 5.43
N PRO A 102 10.24 14.98 5.88
CA PRO A 102 11.41 14.96 6.77
C PRO A 102 12.70 15.47 6.12
N VAL A 103 12.86 15.26 4.81
CA VAL A 103 14.09 15.59 4.07
C VAL A 103 14.25 17.10 3.90
N HIS A 104 13.19 17.81 3.51
CA HIS A 104 13.28 19.26 3.32
C HIS A 104 13.49 19.99 4.65
N GLN A 105 12.76 19.58 5.69
CA GLN A 105 12.94 20.09 7.06
C GLN A 105 14.35 19.80 7.59
N GLN A 106 14.93 18.62 7.31
CA GLN A 106 16.30 18.29 7.69
C GLN A 106 17.34 19.23 7.03
N ILE A 107 17.15 19.60 5.75
CA ILE A 107 18.04 20.56 5.07
C ILE A 107 17.97 21.94 5.74
N GLU A 108 16.78 22.43 6.09
CA GLU A 108 16.66 23.70 6.83
C GLU A 108 17.29 23.64 8.22
N ILE A 109 17.17 22.53 8.95
CA ILE A 109 17.81 22.33 10.27
C ILE A 109 19.33 22.29 10.12
N MET A 110 19.88 21.60 9.12
CA MET A 110 21.32 21.54 8.87
C MET A 110 21.89 22.93 8.53
N ASN A 111 21.17 23.71 7.70
CA ASN A 111 21.61 25.04 7.26
C ASN A 111 21.53 26.10 8.38
N HIS A 112 20.49 26.08 9.21
CA HIS A 112 20.26 27.13 10.23
C HIS A 112 20.74 26.75 11.65
N CYS A 113 20.65 25.48 12.03
CA CYS A 113 21.02 24.99 13.37
C CYS A 113 22.37 24.27 13.41
N HIS A 114 23.00 24.01 12.25
CA HIS A 114 24.31 23.34 12.14
C HIS A 114 24.39 22.03 12.95
N CYS A 115 23.33 21.23 12.86
CA CYS A 115 23.28 19.88 13.39
C CYS A 115 22.33 18.99 12.59
N ILE A 116 22.48 17.68 12.74
CA ILE A 116 21.63 16.66 12.13
C ILE A 116 20.57 16.24 13.16
N TYR A 117 19.29 16.35 12.83
CA TYR A 117 18.23 15.79 13.68
C TYR A 117 18.13 14.28 13.45
N VAL A 118 18.03 13.50 14.53
CA VAL A 118 18.18 12.04 14.50
C VAL A 118 16.93 11.30 14.03
N MET A 119 15.74 11.87 14.23
CA MET A 119 14.47 11.26 13.81
C MET A 119 14.15 11.46 12.33
N HIS A 120 15.03 12.12 11.56
CA HIS A 120 14.87 12.29 10.12
C HIS A 120 15.93 11.48 9.35
N PRO A 121 15.65 11.10 8.09
CA PRO A 121 16.64 10.44 7.23
C PRO A 121 17.96 11.23 7.17
N ARG A 122 19.08 10.51 7.32
CA ARG A 122 20.41 11.10 7.34
C ARG A 122 20.93 11.35 5.91
N LEU A 123 21.03 12.62 5.54
CA LEU A 123 21.56 13.06 4.23
C LEU A 123 23.10 13.01 4.16
N ILE A 124 23.79 13.33 5.26
CA ILE A 124 25.26 13.41 5.33
C ILE A 124 25.74 12.69 6.60
N LEU A 125 26.90 12.03 6.53
CA LEU A 125 27.56 11.45 7.71
C LEU A 125 27.90 12.55 8.74
N PRO A 126 27.65 12.33 10.05
CA PRO A 126 27.95 13.31 11.08
C PRO A 126 29.46 13.59 11.14
N SER A 127 29.82 14.85 11.26
CA SER A 127 31.20 15.31 11.34
C SER A 127 31.41 16.17 12.59
N LYS A 128 32.66 16.59 12.87
CA LYS A 128 32.94 17.52 13.97
C LYS A 128 32.28 18.90 13.77
N THR A 129 32.06 19.32 12.52
CA THR A 129 31.39 20.60 12.19
C THR A 129 29.87 20.45 12.12
N LEU A 130 29.38 19.28 11.71
CA LEU A 130 27.96 18.95 11.62
C LEU A 130 27.64 17.68 12.44
N PRO A 131 27.60 17.78 13.78
CA PRO A 131 27.25 16.67 14.66
C PRO A 131 25.73 16.45 14.72
N TYR A 132 25.30 15.36 15.37
CA TYR A 132 23.89 15.23 15.76
C TYR A 132 23.49 16.30 16.79
N CYS A 133 22.26 16.79 16.73
CA CYS A 133 21.79 17.86 17.64
C CYS A 133 21.84 17.45 19.13
N GLY A 134 21.77 16.15 19.45
CA GLY A 134 21.88 15.61 20.81
C GLY A 134 23.31 15.21 21.25
N GLN A 135 24.34 15.44 20.44
CA GLN A 135 25.71 15.00 20.75
C GLN A 135 26.36 15.91 21.81
N LEU A 136 26.69 15.33 22.97
CA LEU A 136 27.09 16.09 24.17
C LEU A 136 28.58 15.93 24.58
N TRP A 137 29.36 15.08 23.90
CA TRP A 137 30.71 14.65 24.33
C TRP A 137 31.80 14.79 23.25
N PRO A 138 33.09 14.95 23.62
CA PRO A 138 33.65 15.06 24.98
C PRO A 138 34.17 16.46 25.37
N TYR A 139 34.33 17.39 24.43
CA TYR A 139 34.91 18.73 24.67
C TYR A 139 33.94 19.86 24.27
N LEU A 140 32.67 19.76 24.69
CA LEU A 140 31.62 20.65 24.18
C LEU A 140 31.30 21.83 25.12
N ASN A 141 31.19 23.01 24.52
CA ASN A 141 30.69 24.21 25.19
C ASN A 141 29.18 24.10 25.40
N GLN A 142 28.72 24.15 26.66
CA GLN A 142 27.31 23.97 27.04
C GLN A 142 26.38 24.98 26.34
N THR A 143 26.86 26.19 26.07
CA THR A 143 26.06 27.24 25.42
C THR A 143 25.75 26.92 23.95
N GLU A 144 26.69 26.32 23.22
CA GLU A 144 26.48 25.88 21.83
C GLU A 144 25.51 24.70 21.76
N PHE A 145 25.54 23.78 22.74
CA PHE A 145 24.53 22.72 22.84
C PHE A 145 23.11 23.29 23.03
N ILE A 146 22.93 24.18 24.03
CA ILE A 146 21.62 24.79 24.31
C ILE A 146 21.12 25.60 23.10
N LYS A 147 22.00 26.36 22.44
CA LYS A 147 21.68 27.11 21.21
C LYS A 147 21.18 26.21 20.08
N LYS A 148 21.79 25.04 19.89
CA LYS A 148 21.34 24.04 18.89
C LYS A 148 19.99 23.44 19.23
N ILE A 149 19.74 23.11 20.50
CA ILE A 149 18.44 22.58 20.96
C ILE A 149 17.33 23.65 20.84
N LEU A 150 17.59 24.90 21.22
CA LEU A 150 16.64 26.00 21.05
C LEU A 150 16.33 26.28 19.58
N CYS A 151 17.33 26.22 18.70
CA CYS A 151 17.14 26.33 17.26
C CYS A 151 16.29 25.17 16.72
N LEU A 152 16.60 23.93 17.08
CA LEU A 152 15.84 22.74 16.69
C LEU A 152 14.37 22.84 17.13
N ASN A 153 14.10 23.26 18.36
CA ASN A 153 12.73 23.39 18.89
C ASN A 153 11.86 24.35 18.05
N LYS A 154 12.46 25.39 17.45
CA LYS A 154 11.75 26.27 16.50
C LYS A 154 11.24 25.48 15.28
N TYR A 155 12.04 24.57 14.73
CA TYR A 155 11.67 23.79 13.55
C TYR A 155 10.76 22.60 13.85
N LEU A 156 10.75 22.10 15.10
CA LEU A 156 9.86 21.02 15.55
C LEU A 156 8.46 21.48 15.97
N ASN A 157 8.20 22.78 16.02
CA ASN A 157 6.88 23.32 16.36
C ASN A 157 5.85 23.00 15.25
N ASN A 158 4.70 22.43 15.62
CA ASN A 158 3.62 22.03 14.70
C ASN A 158 3.18 23.14 13.73
N SER A 159 3.18 24.41 14.16
CA SER A 159 2.82 25.55 13.28
C SER A 159 3.83 25.78 12.14
N ILE A 160 5.09 25.40 12.35
CA ILE A 160 6.15 25.44 11.32
C ILE A 160 6.19 24.11 10.57
N LYS A 161 5.76 23.00 11.18
CA LYS A 161 5.62 21.72 10.47
C LYS A 161 4.63 21.83 9.30
N GLN A 162 3.50 22.51 9.47
CA GLN A 162 2.51 22.76 8.41
C GLN A 162 3.06 23.41 7.13
N LYS A 163 4.22 24.09 7.19
CA LYS A 163 4.92 24.61 6.00
C LYS A 163 5.33 23.51 5.02
N TYR A 164 5.60 22.31 5.53
CA TYR A 164 6.12 21.17 4.78
C TYR A 164 5.00 20.22 4.29
N ASP A 165 3.79 20.34 4.84
CA ASP A 165 2.65 19.48 4.53
C ASP A 165 2.18 19.70 3.07
N GLY A 166 2.21 18.65 2.25
CA GLY A 166 1.43 18.49 1.02
C GLY A 166 1.72 19.39 -0.21
N HIS A 167 2.36 20.54 -0.07
CA HIS A 167 2.40 21.54 -1.16
C HIS A 167 3.36 21.24 -2.33
N MET A 168 4.41 20.43 -2.12
CA MET A 168 5.41 20.13 -3.17
C MET A 168 5.37 18.69 -3.68
N CYS A 169 4.64 17.79 -3.02
CA CYS A 169 4.74 16.35 -3.27
C CYS A 169 3.36 15.74 -3.50
N PHE A 170 3.06 15.44 -4.76
CA PHE A 170 1.82 14.76 -5.14
C PHE A 170 1.87 13.27 -4.76
N PRO A 171 0.72 12.66 -4.42
CA PRO A 171 0.65 11.21 -4.23
C PRO A 171 0.99 10.47 -5.54
N ARG A 172 1.53 9.25 -5.42
CA ARG A 172 1.79 8.38 -6.57
C ARG A 172 0.46 7.92 -7.17
N CYS A 173 0.32 7.96 -8.49
CA CYS A 173 -0.86 7.42 -9.18
C CYS A 173 -0.93 5.89 -9.10
N GLU A 174 0.24 5.23 -9.14
CA GLU A 174 0.39 3.80 -8.98
C GLU A 174 1.07 3.51 -7.63
N PHE A 175 0.39 2.73 -6.78
CA PHE A 175 0.91 2.26 -5.51
C PHE A 175 0.22 0.94 -5.13
N TYR A 176 0.90 0.13 -4.32
CA TYR A 176 0.33 -1.09 -3.75
C TYR A 176 0.03 -0.88 -2.27
N ASP A 177 -1.17 -1.30 -1.85
CA ASP A 177 -1.57 -1.36 -0.44
C ASP A 177 -1.74 -2.82 -0.01
N TYR A 178 -1.41 -3.11 1.25
CA TYR A 178 -1.32 -4.46 1.81
C TYR A 178 -2.20 -4.59 3.04
N GLU A 179 -3.52 -4.67 2.82
CA GLU A 179 -4.51 -4.97 3.86
C GLU A 179 -4.14 -6.29 4.59
N SER A 180 -3.73 -6.18 5.85
CA SER A 180 -3.23 -7.30 6.65
C SER A 180 -4.18 -7.62 7.81
N THR A 181 -4.45 -8.92 8.00
CA THR A 181 -5.21 -9.44 9.14
C THR A 181 -4.29 -10.28 10.03
N THR A 182 -4.13 -9.89 11.28
CA THR A 182 -3.29 -10.61 12.25
C THR A 182 -4.08 -11.66 13.02
N SER A 183 -3.47 -12.82 13.26
CA SER A 183 -3.94 -13.82 14.22
C SER A 183 -2.76 -14.33 15.04
N VAL A 184 -2.99 -14.59 16.33
CA VAL A 184 -1.95 -14.95 17.29
C VAL A 184 -2.37 -16.21 18.03
N THR A 185 -1.48 -17.20 18.11
CA THR A 185 -1.67 -18.45 18.84
C THR A 185 -0.38 -18.86 19.55
N LYS A 186 -0.46 -19.61 20.65
CA LYS A 186 0.75 -20.13 21.30
C LYS A 186 1.35 -21.25 20.46
N TRP A 187 2.55 -21.01 19.93
CA TRP A 187 3.41 -22.04 19.37
C TRP A 187 3.98 -22.90 20.51
N ARG A 188 4.05 -24.21 20.30
CA ARG A 188 4.52 -25.22 21.27
C ARG A 188 5.43 -26.23 20.56
N ALA A 189 6.55 -25.74 20.04
CA ALA A 189 7.49 -26.54 19.27
C ALA A 189 8.68 -26.93 20.13
N TYR A 190 9.06 -28.20 20.12
CA TYR A 190 10.20 -28.66 20.91
C TYR A 190 11.53 -28.48 20.15
N PRO A 191 12.65 -28.15 20.83
CA PRO A 191 13.96 -27.94 20.18
C PRO A 191 14.43 -29.11 19.32
N TRP A 192 14.18 -30.35 19.76
CA TRP A 192 14.51 -31.56 19.01
C TRP A 192 13.71 -31.69 17.70
N GLN A 193 12.45 -31.24 17.66
CA GLN A 193 11.63 -31.28 16.45
C GLN A 193 12.22 -30.37 15.37
N LEU A 194 12.61 -29.15 15.75
CA LEU A 194 13.25 -28.22 14.81
C LEU A 194 14.61 -28.71 14.33
N TYR A 195 15.41 -29.30 15.23
CA TYR A 195 16.71 -29.86 14.87
C TYR A 195 16.58 -31.00 13.85
N TRP A 196 15.68 -31.96 14.09
CA TRP A 196 15.50 -33.09 13.17
C TRP A 196 14.82 -32.69 11.86
N LEU A 197 13.83 -31.77 11.88
CA LEU A 197 13.24 -31.18 10.69
C LEU A 197 14.30 -30.48 9.82
N ARG A 198 15.25 -29.78 10.44
CA ARG A 198 16.36 -29.10 9.78
C ARG A 198 17.34 -30.09 9.15
N VAL A 199 17.74 -31.16 9.85
CA VAL A 199 18.57 -32.26 9.29
C VAL A 199 17.90 -32.86 8.06
N GLN A 200 16.61 -33.21 8.17
CA GLN A 200 15.83 -33.78 7.08
C GLN A 200 15.71 -32.82 5.89
N ASN A 201 15.44 -31.54 6.14
CA ASN A 201 15.32 -30.51 5.11
C ASN A 201 16.63 -30.30 4.36
N TYR A 202 17.76 -30.14 5.07
CA TYR A 202 19.07 -29.94 4.46
C TYR A 202 19.46 -31.14 3.58
N ALA A 203 19.32 -32.37 4.09
CA ALA A 203 19.58 -33.57 3.31
C ALA A 203 18.73 -33.65 2.03
N THR A 204 17.43 -33.37 2.14
CA THR A 204 16.48 -33.40 1.01
C THR A 204 16.81 -32.35 -0.05
N GLN A 205 17.16 -31.12 0.37
CA GLN A 205 17.57 -30.06 -0.56
C GLN A 205 18.85 -30.39 -1.29
N SER A 206 19.89 -30.83 -0.56
CA SER A 206 21.18 -31.18 -1.17
C SER A 206 21.04 -32.35 -2.14
N LEU A 207 20.15 -33.31 -1.86
CA LEU A 207 19.77 -34.40 -2.77
C LEU A 207 19.12 -33.89 -4.06
N ILE A 208 18.11 -33.02 -3.94
CA ILE A 208 17.38 -32.46 -5.10
C ILE A 208 18.30 -31.57 -5.94
N HIS A 209 19.16 -30.76 -5.30
CA HIS A 209 20.16 -29.95 -5.98
C HIS A 209 21.15 -30.83 -6.77
N TYR A 210 21.65 -31.92 -6.17
CA TYR A 210 22.53 -32.86 -6.84
C TYR A 210 21.83 -33.55 -8.02
N HIS A 211 20.60 -34.04 -7.85
CA HIS A 211 19.83 -34.69 -8.91
C HIS A 211 19.57 -33.75 -10.09
N ASN A 212 19.25 -32.48 -9.82
CA ASN A 212 19.03 -31.47 -10.86
C ASN A 212 20.33 -31.13 -11.65
N GLN A 213 21.50 -31.25 -11.03
CA GLN A 213 22.79 -31.08 -11.73
C GLN A 213 23.24 -32.35 -12.46
N TYR A 214 22.98 -33.53 -11.89
CA TYR A 214 23.48 -34.82 -12.38
C TYR A 214 22.36 -35.87 -12.43
N PRO A 215 21.38 -35.74 -13.35
CA PRO A 215 20.18 -36.58 -13.36
C PRO A 215 20.44 -38.07 -13.65
N LEU A 216 21.59 -38.40 -14.25
CA LEU A 216 22.00 -39.76 -14.60
C LEU A 216 22.89 -40.43 -13.54
N ASN A 217 23.35 -39.70 -12.52
CA ASN A 217 24.25 -40.25 -11.51
C ASN A 217 23.46 -40.95 -10.40
N ASN A 218 23.98 -42.09 -9.92
CA ASN A 218 23.34 -42.80 -8.82
C ASN A 218 23.48 -42.00 -7.50
N ILE A 219 22.34 -41.69 -6.90
CA ILE A 219 22.21 -40.79 -5.75
C ILE A 219 22.76 -41.43 -4.46
N THR A 220 22.75 -42.77 -4.36
CA THR A 220 23.08 -43.52 -3.14
C THR A 220 24.50 -43.26 -2.60
N TYR A 221 25.46 -42.94 -3.47
CA TYR A 221 26.85 -42.69 -3.07
C TYR A 221 27.08 -41.28 -2.50
N THR A 222 26.11 -40.35 -2.65
CA THR A 222 26.25 -38.96 -2.22
C THR A 222 26.21 -38.82 -0.69
N ASN A 223 26.98 -37.88 -0.14
CA ASN A 223 26.96 -37.62 1.31
C ASN A 223 25.58 -37.11 1.78
N SER A 224 24.84 -36.42 0.91
CA SER A 224 23.45 -36.00 1.15
C SER A 224 22.49 -37.19 1.33
N PHE A 225 22.66 -38.27 0.54
CA PHE A 225 21.88 -39.50 0.70
C PHE A 225 22.21 -40.21 2.00
N LYS A 226 23.50 -40.32 2.34
CA LYS A 226 23.95 -40.92 3.60
C LYS A 226 23.46 -40.14 4.83
N LEU A 227 23.34 -38.81 4.75
CA LEU A 227 22.74 -37.99 5.80
C LEU A 227 21.22 -38.25 5.95
N TRP A 228 20.51 -38.46 4.85
CA TRP A 228 19.09 -38.83 4.86
C TRP A 228 18.88 -40.25 5.42
N GLU A 229 19.71 -41.21 5.02
CA GLU A 229 19.74 -42.57 5.57
C GLU A 229 20.07 -42.56 7.08
N PHE A 230 21.04 -41.75 7.51
CA PHE A 230 21.37 -41.56 8.92
C PHE A 230 20.16 -41.08 9.74
N TYR A 231 19.39 -40.12 9.22
CA TYR A 231 18.17 -39.64 9.89
C TYR A 231 17.11 -40.75 10.04
N LEU A 232 16.87 -41.56 9.00
CA LEU A 232 15.92 -42.67 9.05
C LEU A 232 16.36 -43.79 10.01
N ASN A 233 17.66 -44.06 10.08
CA ASN A 233 18.25 -45.10 10.92
C ASN A 233 18.65 -44.60 12.33
N TYR A 234 18.19 -43.41 12.75
CA TYR A 234 18.50 -42.87 14.08
C TYR A 234 17.49 -43.32 15.14
N ASN A 235 17.93 -44.16 16.09
CA ASN A 235 17.06 -44.86 17.03
C ASN A 235 16.23 -43.96 17.97
N ASN A 236 16.61 -42.70 18.20
CA ASN A 236 15.91 -41.82 19.13
C ASN A 236 15.76 -40.38 18.60
N LEU A 237 14.64 -40.10 17.94
CA LEU A 237 14.31 -38.78 17.42
C LEU A 237 13.66 -37.84 18.45
N THR A 238 13.33 -38.30 19.68
CA THR A 238 12.59 -37.46 20.66
C THR A 238 13.50 -36.57 21.52
N ASN A 239 14.82 -36.74 21.42
CA ASN A 239 15.81 -35.94 22.14
C ASN A 239 16.81 -35.30 21.16
N LEU A 240 17.48 -34.24 21.62
CA LEU A 240 18.65 -33.69 20.93
C LEU A 240 19.84 -34.66 21.07
N PRO A 241 20.49 -35.09 19.98
CA PRO A 241 21.54 -36.11 20.02
C PRO A 241 22.83 -35.52 20.56
N ARG A 242 23.33 -36.01 21.72
CA ARG A 242 24.53 -35.45 22.35
C ARG A 242 25.75 -35.64 21.43
N LYS A 243 26.69 -34.69 21.43
CA LYS A 243 27.94 -34.79 20.64
C LYS A 243 28.70 -36.10 20.90
N SER A 244 28.64 -36.63 22.13
CA SER A 244 29.24 -37.93 22.50
C SER A 244 28.47 -39.15 21.99
N GLU A 245 27.16 -39.05 21.77
CA GLU A 245 26.33 -40.11 21.16
C GLU A 245 26.58 -40.18 19.66
N LEU A 246 26.65 -39.02 19.00
CA LEU A 246 27.03 -38.88 17.59
C LEU A 246 28.41 -39.51 17.31
N LEU A 247 29.42 -39.24 18.15
CA LEU A 247 30.75 -39.84 18.04
C LEU A 247 30.75 -41.38 18.28
N LYS A 248 29.88 -41.88 19.17
CA LYS A 248 29.74 -43.34 19.39
C LYS A 248 29.08 -44.04 18.21
N TYR A 249 28.11 -43.39 17.55
CA TYR A 249 27.44 -43.94 16.35
C TYR A 249 28.44 -44.17 15.21
N ASN A 250 29.36 -43.22 14.98
CA ASN A 250 30.47 -43.37 14.03
C ASN A 250 31.29 -44.64 14.29
N ASN A 251 31.74 -44.81 15.54
CA ASN A 251 32.64 -45.90 15.91
C ASN A 251 31.98 -47.29 15.85
N ASN A 252 30.69 -47.40 16.20
CA ASN A 252 29.98 -48.67 16.14
C ASN A 252 29.76 -49.15 14.69
N ASN A 253 29.50 -48.25 13.73
CA ASN A 253 29.29 -48.62 12.33
C ASN A 253 30.60 -48.95 11.59
N ASN A 254 31.74 -48.35 11.98
CA ASN A 254 33.05 -48.65 11.39
C ASN A 254 33.52 -50.10 11.61
N ASN A 255 32.93 -50.84 12.56
CA ASN A 255 33.22 -52.26 12.77
C ASN A 255 32.53 -53.19 11.76
N ASN A 256 31.61 -52.69 10.93
CA ASN A 256 30.84 -53.48 9.95
C ASN A 256 31.33 -53.29 8.50
N ASN A 257 32.63 -53.54 8.24
CA ASN A 257 33.29 -53.78 6.94
C ASN A 257 33.04 -52.86 5.72
N ASN A 258 32.16 -51.88 5.80
CA ASN A 258 31.89 -50.90 4.75
C ASN A 258 32.70 -49.64 5.04
N ASN A 259 33.79 -49.44 4.29
CA ASN A 259 34.71 -48.29 4.39
C ASN A 259 34.04 -46.99 3.87
N HIS A 260 32.97 -46.57 4.53
CA HIS A 260 32.31 -45.29 4.33
C HIS A 260 32.35 -44.53 5.65
N THR A 261 33.40 -43.73 5.78
CA THR A 261 33.68 -42.91 6.95
C THR A 261 32.55 -41.90 7.17
N TYR A 262 31.75 -42.11 8.22
CA TYR A 262 30.69 -41.19 8.63
C TYR A 262 31.22 -39.83 9.12
N SER A 263 32.55 -39.64 9.18
CA SER A 263 33.25 -38.36 9.43
C SER A 263 32.64 -37.19 8.66
N ASP A 264 32.36 -37.42 7.37
CA ASP A 264 31.95 -36.40 6.41
C ASP A 264 30.47 -36.01 6.58
N ILE A 265 29.72 -36.79 7.37
CA ILE A 265 28.32 -36.51 7.69
C ILE A 265 28.24 -35.58 8.90
N PHE A 266 29.17 -35.69 9.86
CA PHE A 266 29.21 -34.76 11.01
C PHE A 266 29.56 -33.33 10.63
N THR A 267 30.27 -33.11 9.52
CA THR A 267 30.52 -31.78 8.96
C THR A 267 29.33 -31.22 8.17
N LEU A 268 28.36 -32.07 7.80
CA LEU A 268 27.11 -31.72 7.13
C LEU A 268 25.92 -31.61 8.10
N LEU A 269 26.07 -32.02 9.35
CA LEU A 269 25.05 -31.80 10.37
C LEU A 269 24.96 -30.29 10.68
N PRO A 270 23.74 -29.77 10.85
CA PRO A 270 23.55 -28.38 11.23
C PRO A 270 24.17 -28.09 12.59
N ASN A 271 24.56 -26.84 12.81
CA ASN A 271 25.08 -26.40 14.09
C ASN A 271 24.12 -26.78 15.22
N TRP A 272 24.69 -27.37 16.27
CA TRP A 272 23.94 -27.83 17.42
C TRP A 272 23.24 -26.62 18.07
N PRO A 273 21.94 -26.69 18.38
CA PRO A 273 21.27 -25.61 19.10
C PRO A 273 21.95 -25.42 20.46
N PRO A 274 21.96 -24.19 21.03
CA PRO A 274 22.49 -23.99 22.36
C PRO A 274 21.75 -24.91 23.36
N GLU A 275 22.47 -25.50 24.31
CA GLU A 275 21.93 -26.51 25.26
C GLU A 275 20.73 -25.99 26.08
N TYR A 276 20.60 -24.68 26.17
CA TYR A 276 19.58 -23.92 26.89
C TYR A 276 18.53 -23.29 25.95
N LEU A 277 18.35 -23.81 24.72
CA LEU A 277 17.31 -23.37 23.80
C LEU A 277 15.92 -23.77 24.28
N ASP A 278 15.27 -22.94 25.08
CA ASP A 278 13.85 -23.09 25.43
C ASP A 278 12.96 -22.32 24.42
N LEU A 279 12.15 -23.06 23.65
CA LEU A 279 11.21 -22.52 22.66
C LEU A 279 9.78 -22.35 23.18
N ASP A 280 9.46 -22.89 24.36
CA ASP A 280 8.17 -22.66 25.05
C ASP A 280 8.20 -21.36 25.88
N SER A 281 9.40 -20.78 26.03
CA SER A 281 9.71 -19.46 26.59
C SER A 281 9.14 -18.30 25.76
N GLU A 282 9.09 -17.12 26.38
CA GLU A 282 8.78 -15.85 25.70
C GLU A 282 9.97 -15.29 24.91
N ASP A 283 11.03 -16.07 24.68
CA ASP A 283 12.29 -15.59 24.09
C ASP A 283 12.32 -15.78 22.55
N PHE A 284 11.30 -16.41 21.97
CA PHE A 284 11.15 -16.66 20.54
C PHE A 284 9.79 -16.26 19.99
N ALA A 285 9.77 -15.70 18.79
CA ALA A 285 8.57 -15.42 18.02
C ALA A 285 8.55 -16.26 16.73
N TYR A 286 7.43 -16.97 16.48
CA TYR A 286 7.19 -17.63 15.20
C TYR A 286 6.19 -16.81 14.38
N VAL A 287 6.66 -16.27 13.27
CA VAL A 287 5.90 -15.39 12.37
C VAL A 287 5.57 -16.15 11.09
N ILE A 288 4.32 -16.10 10.63
CA ILE A 288 3.90 -16.63 9.33
C ILE A 288 3.25 -15.50 8.52
N LEU A 289 3.88 -15.14 7.40
CA LEU A 289 3.30 -14.29 6.37
C LEU A 289 2.75 -15.18 5.25
N LYS A 290 1.42 -15.20 5.11
CA LYS A 290 0.72 -15.98 4.07
C LYS A 290 -0.28 -15.10 3.33
N ARG A 291 -0.33 -15.26 2.00
CA ARG A 291 -1.33 -14.59 1.16
C ARG A 291 -2.72 -15.21 1.36
N LYS A 292 -3.75 -14.39 1.61
CA LYS A 292 -5.13 -14.85 1.86
C LYS A 292 -5.77 -15.51 0.63
N SER A 293 -5.56 -14.95 -0.56
CA SER A 293 -6.03 -15.46 -1.85
C SER A 293 -5.04 -15.14 -2.97
N HIS A 294 -4.97 -15.95 -4.02
CA HIS A 294 -4.08 -15.69 -5.18
C HIS A 294 -4.57 -14.56 -6.11
N SER A 295 -5.78 -14.03 -5.89
CA SER A 295 -6.30 -12.84 -6.57
C SER A 295 -5.62 -11.56 -6.06
N THR A 296 -5.34 -10.63 -6.96
CA THR A 296 -5.05 -9.22 -6.65
C THR A 296 -6.34 -8.41 -6.77
N ILE A 297 -6.55 -7.42 -5.89
CA ILE A 297 -7.67 -6.49 -6.00
C ILE A 297 -7.14 -5.23 -6.70
N GLU A 298 -7.49 -5.07 -7.97
CA GLU A 298 -7.11 -3.91 -8.75
C GLU A 298 -8.16 -2.79 -8.58
N LYS A 299 -7.74 -1.63 -8.08
CA LYS A 299 -8.58 -0.44 -7.94
C LYS A 299 -8.11 0.59 -8.99
N THR A 300 -8.86 0.76 -10.07
CA THR A 300 -8.57 1.75 -11.12
C THR A 300 -9.59 2.88 -11.12
N GLU A 301 -9.10 4.13 -11.09
CA GLU A 301 -9.94 5.29 -11.31
C GLU A 301 -10.30 5.39 -12.80
N LYS A 302 -11.60 5.55 -13.09
CA LYS A 302 -12.11 5.67 -14.47
C LYS A 302 -12.68 7.06 -14.68
N LEU A 303 -12.23 7.73 -15.74
CA LEU A 303 -12.78 9.02 -16.17
C LEU A 303 -14.26 8.86 -16.53
N ILE A 304 -15.14 9.46 -15.72
CA ILE A 304 -16.60 9.44 -15.93
C ILE A 304 -16.99 10.24 -17.18
N LEU A 305 -16.21 11.27 -17.53
CA LEU A 305 -16.49 12.19 -18.63
C LEU A 305 -15.30 12.25 -19.60
N ASN A 306 -15.40 11.51 -20.71
CA ASN A 306 -14.44 11.63 -21.81
C ASN A 306 -14.73 12.86 -22.67
N LEU A 307 -13.67 13.42 -23.27
CA LEU A 307 -13.76 14.62 -24.12
C LEU A 307 -14.78 14.49 -25.25
N TYR A 308 -14.89 13.31 -25.90
CA TYR A 308 -15.89 13.07 -26.95
C TYR A 308 -17.33 13.11 -26.41
N VAL A 309 -17.58 12.70 -25.16
CA VAL A 309 -18.90 12.78 -24.52
C VAL A 309 -19.25 14.23 -24.22
N LEU A 310 -18.29 15.01 -23.72
CA LEU A 310 -18.46 16.43 -23.45
C LEU A 310 -18.75 17.21 -24.74
N ILE A 311 -17.94 17.02 -25.80
CA ILE A 311 -18.14 17.69 -27.09
C ILE A 311 -19.46 17.26 -27.75
N SER A 312 -19.83 15.98 -27.68
CA SER A 312 -21.11 15.48 -28.21
C SER A 312 -22.31 16.11 -27.50
N ARG A 313 -22.29 16.21 -26.16
CA ARG A 313 -23.37 16.85 -25.37
C ARG A 313 -23.45 18.36 -25.63
N ILE A 314 -22.32 19.05 -25.68
CA ILE A 314 -22.29 20.49 -26.01
C ILE A 314 -22.80 20.71 -27.44
N GLY A 315 -22.33 19.93 -28.41
CA GLY A 315 -22.77 20.01 -29.80
C GLY A 315 -24.28 19.75 -29.97
N GLY A 316 -24.84 18.79 -29.24
CA GLY A 316 -26.28 18.52 -29.22
C GLY A 316 -27.12 19.65 -28.58
N LEU A 317 -26.62 20.27 -27.51
CA LEU A 317 -27.28 21.44 -26.91
C LEU A 317 -27.20 22.66 -27.83
N CYS A 318 -26.04 22.91 -28.45
CA CYS A 318 -25.86 24.01 -29.39
C CYS A 318 -26.70 23.84 -30.66
N SER A 319 -26.84 22.63 -31.22
CA SER A 319 -27.66 22.42 -32.41
C SER A 319 -29.15 22.65 -32.13
N LEU A 320 -29.64 22.25 -30.95
CA LEU A 320 -31.00 22.54 -30.50
C LEU A 320 -31.25 24.03 -30.32
N THR A 321 -30.32 24.76 -29.68
CA THR A 321 -30.49 26.22 -29.50
C THR A 321 -30.44 26.96 -30.84
N ILE A 322 -29.56 26.58 -31.76
CA ILE A 322 -29.49 27.16 -33.12
C ILE A 322 -30.78 26.86 -33.91
N GLY A 323 -31.29 25.63 -33.87
CA GLY A 323 -32.55 25.28 -34.54
C GLY A 323 -33.76 26.08 -34.03
N LEU A 324 -33.89 26.20 -32.70
CA LEU A 324 -35.02 26.88 -32.07
C LEU A 324 -34.94 28.41 -32.25
N THR A 325 -33.75 28.99 -32.16
CA THR A 325 -33.55 30.42 -32.46
C THR A 325 -33.78 30.75 -33.94
N ALA A 326 -33.34 29.89 -34.87
CA ALA A 326 -33.60 30.08 -36.29
C ALA A 326 -35.10 30.05 -36.62
N ALA A 327 -35.87 29.11 -36.02
CA ALA A 327 -37.32 29.06 -36.16
C ALA A 327 -37.98 30.36 -35.66
N PHE A 328 -37.61 30.83 -34.46
CA PHE A 328 -38.08 32.09 -33.90
C PHE A 328 -37.76 33.30 -34.82
N PHE A 329 -36.56 33.36 -35.40
CA PHE A 329 -36.21 34.44 -36.35
C PHE A 329 -37.06 34.41 -37.61
N VAL A 330 -37.37 33.22 -38.17
CA VAL A 330 -38.26 33.10 -39.35
C VAL A 330 -39.67 33.58 -39.02
N GLU A 331 -40.24 33.15 -37.89
CA GLU A 331 -41.56 33.61 -37.43
C GLU A 331 -41.58 35.13 -37.18
N LEU A 332 -40.51 35.68 -36.60
CA LEU A 332 -40.37 37.13 -36.38
C LEU A 332 -40.29 37.91 -37.70
N PHE A 333 -39.57 37.42 -38.71
CA PHE A 333 -39.54 38.02 -40.04
C PHE A 333 -40.90 37.95 -40.74
N GLU A 334 -41.61 36.82 -40.65
CA GLU A 334 -42.96 36.68 -41.20
C GLU A 334 -43.95 37.63 -40.51
N PHE A 335 -43.91 37.72 -39.19
CA PHE A 335 -44.72 38.66 -38.40
C PHE A 335 -44.45 40.11 -38.78
N CYS A 336 -43.19 40.51 -38.94
CA CYS A 336 -42.81 41.85 -39.42
C CYS A 336 -43.28 42.11 -40.85
N TYR A 337 -43.19 41.13 -41.75
CA TYR A 337 -43.68 41.24 -43.13
C TYR A 337 -45.20 41.41 -43.19
N LEU A 338 -45.94 40.63 -42.41
CA LEU A 338 -47.40 40.75 -42.28
C LEU A 338 -47.80 42.10 -41.69
N LEU A 339 -47.11 42.60 -40.66
CA LEU A 339 -47.32 43.95 -40.10
C LEU A 339 -47.10 45.05 -41.16
N TYR A 340 -46.02 44.97 -41.93
CA TYR A 340 -45.71 45.95 -42.97
C TYR A 340 -46.75 45.93 -44.10
N ASN A 341 -47.12 44.74 -44.59
CA ASN A 341 -48.11 44.60 -45.65
C ASN A 341 -49.51 45.04 -45.18
N ASN A 342 -49.89 44.73 -43.95
CA ASN A 342 -51.17 45.17 -43.37
C ASN A 342 -51.20 46.70 -43.15
N ASN A 343 -50.07 47.33 -42.82
CA ASN A 343 -49.96 48.80 -42.81
C ASN A 343 -50.11 49.41 -44.22
N ASN A 344 -49.51 48.83 -45.27
CA ASN A 344 -49.70 49.28 -46.65
C ASN A 344 -51.15 49.10 -47.13
N ASN A 345 -51.79 47.97 -46.82
CA ASN A 345 -53.20 47.74 -47.13
C ASN A 345 -54.12 48.74 -46.39
N ASN A 346 -53.81 49.09 -45.14
CA ASN A 346 -54.52 50.13 -44.39
C ASN A 346 -54.33 51.54 -44.98
N ILE A 347 -53.20 51.83 -45.63
CA ILE A 347 -53.00 53.07 -46.40
C ILE A 347 -53.89 53.05 -47.67
N GLN A 348 -53.95 51.92 -48.39
CA GLN A 348 -54.79 51.79 -49.59
C GLN A 348 -56.30 51.88 -49.26
N LEU A 349 -56.75 51.28 -48.15
CA LEU A 349 -58.12 51.39 -47.63
C LEU A 349 -58.47 52.80 -47.11
N LYS A 350 -57.50 53.57 -46.60
CA LYS A 350 -57.70 55.00 -46.29
C LYS A 350 -57.88 55.87 -47.53
N ILE A 351 -57.33 55.46 -48.69
CA ILE A 351 -57.50 56.18 -49.95
C ILE A 351 -58.89 55.87 -50.55
N THR A 352 -59.30 54.60 -50.65
CA THR A 352 -60.60 54.20 -51.24
C THR A 352 -61.80 54.58 -50.37
N SER A 353 -61.65 54.63 -49.04
CA SER A 353 -62.72 55.12 -48.13
C SER A 353 -62.91 56.64 -48.13
N LYS A 354 -61.96 57.41 -48.67
CA LYS A 354 -62.09 58.86 -48.87
C LYS A 354 -62.90 59.20 -50.12
N THR A 355 -62.78 58.42 -51.20
CA THR A 355 -63.54 58.60 -52.44
C THR A 355 -65.00 58.13 -52.31
N THR A 356 -65.27 57.07 -51.55
CA THR A 356 -66.63 56.49 -51.42
C THR A 356 -67.54 57.22 -50.42
N LYS A 357 -66.99 57.93 -49.43
CA LYS A 357 -67.79 58.70 -48.46
C LYS A 357 -68.51 59.93 -49.02
N ASN A 358 -68.19 60.35 -50.25
CA ASN A 358 -68.89 61.47 -50.92
C ASN A 358 -70.12 61.04 -51.74
N LEU A 359 -70.38 59.73 -51.92
CA LEU A 359 -71.44 59.24 -52.83
C LEU A 359 -72.62 58.52 -52.14
N ILE A 360 -72.53 58.24 -50.84
CA ILE A 360 -73.57 57.50 -50.10
C ILE A 360 -74.05 58.31 -48.89
N LYS A 361 -74.75 59.43 -49.16
CA LYS A 361 -75.50 60.19 -48.15
C LYS A 361 -77.02 60.22 -48.43
N THR A 362 -77.50 59.32 -49.29
CA THR A 362 -78.85 59.31 -49.85
C THR A 362 -79.50 57.92 -49.92
N LYS A 363 -79.75 57.29 -48.76
CA LYS A 363 -81.04 56.60 -48.48
C LYS A 363 -81.13 56.11 -47.03
N LYS A 364 -82.34 56.23 -46.46
CA LYS A 364 -82.78 55.75 -45.13
C LYS A 364 -83.55 54.41 -45.29
N LYS A 365 -83.89 53.81 -44.13
CA LYS A 365 -84.81 52.67 -43.89
C LYS A 365 -84.22 51.26 -44.16
N SER A 366 -84.57 50.19 -43.44
CA SER A 366 -85.28 49.99 -42.14
C SER A 366 -85.43 48.48 -41.83
N ILE A 367 -85.47 48.04 -40.56
CA ILE A 367 -86.30 46.91 -40.03
C ILE A 367 -86.03 45.47 -40.58
N SER A 368 -86.01 44.37 -39.81
CA SER A 368 -85.92 44.12 -38.35
C SER A 368 -85.81 42.60 -38.04
N LEU A 369 -85.19 42.24 -36.91
CA LEU A 369 -85.52 41.12 -35.95
C LEU A 369 -85.75 39.65 -36.45
N ASN A 370 -85.51 38.69 -35.54
CA ASN A 370 -85.77 37.23 -35.61
C ASN A 370 -84.85 36.41 -36.56
N GLU A 371 -84.48 35.14 -36.30
CA GLU A 371 -84.68 34.16 -35.21
C GLU A 371 -83.39 33.27 -35.13
N LEU A 372 -82.80 32.93 -33.98
CA LEU A 372 -83.17 31.94 -32.93
C LEU A 372 -82.81 30.47 -33.29
N LYS A 373 -82.18 29.77 -32.30
CA LYS A 373 -81.92 28.29 -32.19
C LYS A 373 -80.70 27.74 -32.96
N GLN A 374 -79.92 26.77 -32.44
CA GLN A 374 -79.81 26.09 -31.13
C GLN A 374 -78.32 25.63 -31.00
N ILE A 375 -77.63 25.70 -29.85
CA ILE A 375 -77.63 24.72 -28.72
C ILE A 375 -77.18 23.33 -29.26
N ASP A 376 -76.06 22.72 -28.85
CA ASP A 376 -75.66 22.40 -27.45
C ASP A 376 -74.14 22.33 -27.14
N GLU A 377 -73.84 22.43 -25.83
CA GLU A 377 -72.76 21.81 -25.02
C GLU A 377 -71.31 21.65 -25.57
N LYS A 378 -70.25 22.04 -24.84
CA LYS A 378 -69.84 21.40 -23.57
C LYS A 378 -68.81 22.25 -22.77
N TYR A 379 -69.12 22.52 -21.48
CA TYR A 379 -68.33 23.06 -20.34
C TYR A 379 -66.97 23.79 -20.60
N SER A 380 -66.77 25.08 -20.25
CA SER A 380 -66.79 25.71 -18.91
C SER A 380 -65.83 25.02 -17.91
N CYS A 381 -64.63 25.56 -17.63
CA CYS A 381 -64.31 26.46 -16.49
C CYS A 381 -64.52 25.80 -15.10
N LEU A 382 -63.65 25.95 -14.07
CA LEU A 382 -62.63 26.96 -13.78
C LEU A 382 -61.64 26.47 -12.68
N GLN A 383 -60.49 27.15 -12.53
CA GLN A 383 -59.57 27.32 -11.36
C GLN A 383 -59.78 26.50 -10.05
N HIS A 384 -58.72 26.01 -9.36
CA HIS A 384 -57.89 26.85 -8.46
C HIS A 384 -56.59 26.19 -7.92
N HIS A 385 -55.65 27.06 -7.53
CA HIS A 385 -54.58 26.98 -6.50
C HIS A 385 -53.93 25.64 -6.06
N LEU A 386 -52.59 25.64 -5.97
CA LEU A 386 -51.88 25.75 -4.68
C LEU A 386 -50.40 26.14 -4.84
N ASN A 387 -49.74 26.53 -3.74
CA ASN A 387 -48.52 27.33 -3.72
C ASN A 387 -47.48 26.74 -2.72
N THR A 388 -46.17 26.91 -3.00
CA THR A 388 -45.03 26.87 -2.04
C THR A 388 -44.61 25.46 -1.48
N PRO A 389 -43.51 25.31 -0.70
CA PRO A 389 -42.25 24.77 -1.24
C PRO A 389 -41.65 23.60 -0.41
N MET A 390 -40.46 23.10 -0.80
CA MET A 390 -39.63 22.20 0.03
C MET A 390 -38.29 22.85 0.38
N GLU A 391 -38.02 22.98 1.68
CA GLU A 391 -36.66 22.95 2.26
C GLU A 391 -36.72 22.25 3.62
N HIS A 392 -36.08 21.08 3.73
CA HIS A 392 -35.26 20.67 4.87
C HIS A 392 -34.42 19.43 4.54
#